data_AF-A0A7Z9KV65-F1
#
_entry.id   AF-A0A7Z9KV65-F1
#
_cell.length_a   1.000
_cell.length_b   1.000
_cell.length_c   1.000
_cell.angle_alpha   90.00
_cell.angle_beta   90.00
_cell.angle_gamma   90.00
#
_symmetry.space_group_name_H-M   'P 1'
#
loop_
_entity.id
_entity.type
_entity.pdbx_description
1 polymer ?
#
loop_
_entity_poly.entity_id
_entity_poly.type
_entity_poly.pdbx_seq_one_letter_code
_entity_poly.pdbx_strand_id
1 'polypeptide(L)'
;MRVVALLFSALLMSCAASGGGGGSTDSSDLGAPPDITQGDEGECTPDCDGKECGDDGCGNSCGECLGNGSVCTNGQCVVECVPDCGAKDCGDDGCSGSCGNCATGDNCNAGVCETPAPVTYSKDVQPVFAGLCANCHKGSVPKACKGSTCLINFYSDTQKSSKSCGGKNVAECSLMRMKSGSMPPGPGKAPQSAIDIIQAWIDGGQLE
;
A
#
# COMPACT_ATOMS: atom_id res chain seq x y z
N MET A 1 4.31 -32.55 -26.30
CA MET A 1 3.67 -31.97 -27.50
C MET A 1 2.18 -32.31 -27.51
N ARG A 2 1.34 -31.41 -26.99
CA ARG A 2 -0.09 -31.35 -27.30
C ARG A 2 -0.47 -29.88 -27.29
N VAL A 3 -0.55 -29.33 -28.50
CA VAL A 3 -0.97 -27.96 -28.78
C VAL A 3 -2.49 -27.95 -28.68
N VAL A 4 -3.05 -27.23 -27.71
CA VAL A 4 -4.49 -26.95 -27.66
C VAL A 4 -4.64 -25.47 -27.96
N ALA A 5 -4.93 -25.17 -29.23
CA ALA A 5 -5.33 -23.86 -29.68
C ALA A 5 -6.77 -23.62 -29.23
N LEU A 6 -6.99 -22.67 -28.33
CA LEU A 6 -8.31 -22.18 -27.98
C LEU A 6 -8.49 -20.79 -28.59
N LEU A 7 -9.66 -20.67 -29.21
CA LEU A 7 -10.06 -19.70 -30.21
C LEU A 7 -10.22 -18.28 -29.63
N PHE A 8 -9.77 -17.32 -30.44
CA PHE A 8 -10.07 -15.90 -30.36
C PHE A 8 -11.59 -15.67 -30.44
N SER A 9 -12.16 -15.00 -29.43
CA SER A 9 -13.44 -14.29 -29.54
C SER A 9 -13.19 -12.83 -29.23
N ALA A 10 -12.92 -12.06 -30.28
CA ALA A 10 -12.90 -10.60 -30.24
C ALA A 10 -14.35 -10.10 -30.15
N LEU A 11 -14.72 -9.57 -28.99
CA LEU A 11 -15.99 -8.88 -28.80
C LEU A 11 -15.82 -7.43 -29.28
N LEU A 12 -16.33 -7.15 -30.46
CA LEU A 12 -16.47 -5.81 -31.04
C LEU A 12 -17.45 -4.99 -30.19
N MET A 13 -16.93 -4.05 -29.41
CA MET A 13 -17.74 -3.01 -28.76
C MET A 13 -17.84 -1.81 -29.71
N SER A 14 -19.00 -1.68 -30.34
CA SER A 14 -19.34 -0.62 -31.28
C SER A 14 -19.27 0.76 -30.64
N CYS A 15 -18.54 1.69 -31.27
CA CYS A 15 -18.66 3.12 -30.99
C CYS A 15 -19.99 3.63 -31.55
N ALA A 16 -20.79 4.28 -30.72
CA ALA A 16 -21.92 5.09 -31.17
C ALA A 16 -21.38 6.45 -31.62
N ALA A 17 -21.21 6.62 -32.93
CA ALA A 17 -21.01 7.90 -33.57
C ALA A 17 -22.39 8.51 -33.87
N SER A 18 -22.80 9.48 -33.06
CA SER A 18 -23.96 10.33 -33.38
C SER A 18 -23.48 11.49 -34.26
N GLY A 19 -23.66 11.32 -35.56
CA GLY A 19 -23.59 12.40 -36.54
C GLY A 19 -24.87 13.24 -36.54
N GLY A 20 -24.70 14.55 -36.69
CA GLY A 20 -25.77 15.50 -36.95
C GLY A 20 -25.23 16.60 -37.86
N GLY A 21 -25.52 16.47 -39.16
CA GLY A 21 -25.27 17.48 -40.18
C GLY A 21 -26.57 18.17 -40.60
N GLY A 22 -26.48 19.47 -40.81
CA GLY A 22 -27.47 20.35 -41.45
C GLY A 22 -26.88 21.77 -41.36
N GLY A 23 -26.54 22.47 -42.44
CA GLY A 23 -27.28 22.62 -43.69
C GLY A 23 -27.69 24.09 -43.75
N SER A 24 -26.79 24.93 -44.28
CA SER A 24 -26.99 26.36 -44.47
C SER A 24 -28.03 26.62 -45.56
N THR A 25 -28.98 27.53 -45.30
CA THR A 25 -29.68 28.31 -46.33
C THR A 25 -29.84 29.74 -45.86
N ASP A 26 -29.07 30.60 -46.52
CA ASP A 26 -29.19 32.01 -46.88
C ASP A 26 -30.22 32.95 -46.23
N SER A 27 -29.68 34.14 -45.98
CA SER A 27 -30.27 35.43 -45.64
C SER A 27 -31.52 35.80 -46.43
N SER A 28 -32.51 36.34 -45.71
CA SER A 28 -33.25 37.52 -46.15
C SER A 28 -33.54 38.39 -44.93
N ASP A 29 -32.75 39.45 -44.82
CA ASP A 29 -33.03 40.71 -44.14
C ASP A 29 -34.52 41.08 -44.17
N LEU A 30 -35.16 41.17 -43.00
CA LEU A 30 -36.12 42.21 -42.63
C LEU A 30 -36.31 42.20 -41.11
N GLY A 31 -35.64 43.13 -40.43
CA GLY A 31 -35.88 43.45 -39.03
C GLY A 31 -34.66 43.17 -38.18
N ALA A 32 -33.80 44.18 -38.02
CA ALA A 32 -32.81 44.21 -36.97
C ALA A 32 -33.51 43.83 -35.65
N PRO A 33 -33.14 42.72 -34.98
CA PRO A 33 -33.55 42.53 -33.61
C PRO A 33 -33.01 43.74 -32.82
N PRO A 34 -33.74 44.26 -31.82
CA PRO A 34 -33.15 45.24 -30.94
C PRO A 34 -31.85 44.64 -30.46
N ASP A 35 -30.78 45.40 -30.63
CA ASP A 35 -29.47 45.12 -30.10
C ASP A 35 -29.63 44.72 -28.63
N ILE A 36 -29.65 43.41 -28.38
CA ILE A 36 -29.57 42.83 -27.05
C ILE A 36 -28.10 42.82 -26.66
N THR A 37 -27.44 43.97 -26.77
CA THR A 37 -26.44 44.44 -25.81
C THR A 37 -27.10 44.78 -24.48
N GLN A 38 -28.15 44.06 -24.09
CA GLN A 38 -28.63 44.08 -22.72
C GLN A 38 -27.73 43.15 -21.88
N GLY A 39 -26.43 43.48 -21.88
CA GLY A 39 -25.67 43.45 -20.65
C GLY A 39 -26.30 44.53 -19.80
N ASP A 40 -27.10 44.07 -18.85
CA ASP A 40 -27.63 44.87 -17.76
C ASP A 40 -26.56 45.87 -17.29
N GLU A 41 -26.75 47.16 -17.57
CA GLU A 41 -26.05 48.26 -16.88
C GLU A 41 -26.59 48.41 -15.44
N GLY A 42 -26.97 47.29 -14.82
CA GLY A 42 -26.98 47.16 -13.38
C GLY A 42 -25.53 47.31 -12.95
N GLU A 43 -25.29 48.32 -12.12
CA GLU A 43 -24.03 48.65 -11.48
C GLU A 43 -23.44 47.38 -10.82
N CYS A 44 -22.66 46.61 -11.60
CA CYS A 44 -22.05 45.40 -11.09
C CYS A 44 -20.98 45.83 -10.10
N THR A 45 -21.17 45.49 -8.84
CA THR A 45 -20.23 45.82 -7.77
C THR A 45 -19.26 44.63 -7.62
N PRO A 46 -17.98 44.78 -7.99
CA PRO A 46 -16.98 43.72 -7.83
C PRO A 46 -16.86 43.29 -6.37
N ASP A 47 -16.83 41.97 -6.11
CA ASP A 47 -16.59 41.42 -4.78
C ASP A 47 -15.30 40.60 -4.72
N CYS A 48 -14.31 41.22 -4.09
CA CYS A 48 -12.98 40.69 -3.86
C CYS A 48 -12.64 40.57 -2.37
N ASP A 49 -13.61 40.72 -1.47
CA ASP A 49 -13.34 40.64 -0.04
C ASP A 49 -12.83 39.25 0.34
N GLY A 50 -11.59 39.20 0.82
CA GLY A 50 -10.90 37.96 1.18
C GLY A 50 -10.35 37.15 0.01
N LYS A 51 -10.41 37.66 -1.23
CA LYS A 51 -9.78 37.03 -2.41
C LYS A 51 -8.49 37.75 -2.80
N GLU A 52 -7.44 36.97 -3.03
CA GLU A 52 -6.18 37.43 -3.62
C GLU A 52 -6.17 37.30 -5.15
N CYS A 53 -7.01 36.41 -5.69
CA CYS A 53 -7.12 36.09 -7.11
C CYS A 53 -8.51 35.56 -7.46
N GLY A 54 -8.77 35.37 -8.76
CA GLY A 54 -10.02 34.77 -9.27
C GLY A 54 -11.07 35.81 -9.61
N ASP A 55 -12.26 35.37 -10.05
CA ASP A 55 -13.30 36.26 -10.57
C ASP A 55 -13.89 37.19 -9.50
N ASP A 56 -14.20 38.42 -9.92
CA ASP A 56 -14.85 39.46 -9.10
C ASP A 56 -16.39 39.40 -9.14
N GLY A 57 -16.95 38.47 -9.93
CA GLY A 57 -18.40 38.33 -10.13
C GLY A 57 -18.99 39.26 -11.20
N CYS A 58 -18.19 40.15 -11.78
CA CYS A 58 -18.56 41.17 -12.75
C CYS A 58 -17.84 41.05 -14.09
N GLY A 59 -17.15 39.92 -14.32
CA GLY A 59 -16.40 39.65 -15.54
C GLY A 59 -14.95 40.16 -15.52
N ASN A 60 -14.46 40.68 -14.40
CA ASN A 60 -13.04 40.95 -14.18
C ASN A 60 -12.48 40.02 -13.08
N SER A 61 -11.19 40.19 -12.75
CA SER A 61 -10.50 39.40 -11.71
C SER A 61 -10.10 40.26 -10.51
N CYS A 62 -10.16 39.70 -9.31
CA CYS A 62 -9.70 40.30 -8.05
C CYS A 62 -8.18 40.47 -7.94
N GLY A 63 -7.42 39.75 -8.77
CA GLY A 63 -5.96 39.78 -8.80
C GLY A 63 -5.38 38.60 -9.57
N GLU A 64 -4.05 38.59 -9.69
CA GLU A 64 -3.28 37.50 -10.31
C GLU A 64 -2.25 36.96 -9.32
N CYS A 65 -1.99 35.65 -9.41
CA CYS A 65 -1.01 35.00 -8.55
C CYS A 65 0.41 35.28 -9.02
N LEU A 66 1.11 36.16 -8.30
CA LEU A 66 2.50 36.54 -8.57
C LEU A 66 3.44 35.61 -7.80
N GLY A 67 3.77 34.46 -8.38
CA GLY A 67 4.70 33.48 -7.80
C GLY A 67 5.04 32.34 -8.77
N ASN A 68 6.17 31.67 -8.55
CA ASN A 68 6.62 30.57 -9.41
C ASN A 68 5.64 29.38 -9.32
N GLY A 69 4.67 29.33 -10.24
CA GLY A 69 3.69 28.23 -10.32
C GLY A 69 2.54 28.32 -9.31
N SER A 70 2.22 29.52 -8.80
CA SER A 70 1.02 29.69 -7.97
C SER A 70 -0.25 29.76 -8.82
N VAL A 71 -1.26 29.00 -8.41
CA VAL A 71 -2.57 28.90 -9.06
C VAL A 71 -3.65 29.42 -8.12
N CYS A 72 -4.70 30.00 -8.70
CA CYS A 72 -5.81 30.48 -7.91
C CYS A 72 -6.71 29.32 -7.49
N THR A 73 -6.75 29.01 -6.20
CA THR A 73 -7.64 27.98 -5.64
C THR A 73 -8.48 28.61 -4.53
N ASN A 74 -9.80 28.60 -4.69
CA ASN A 74 -10.76 29.18 -3.73
C ASN A 74 -10.44 30.63 -3.34
N GLY A 75 -10.04 31.45 -4.32
CA GLY A 75 -9.73 32.87 -4.11
C GLY A 75 -8.37 33.14 -3.48
N GLN A 76 -7.57 32.11 -3.20
CA GLN A 76 -6.21 32.26 -2.66
C GLN A 76 -5.16 31.78 -3.66
N CYS A 77 -4.02 32.48 -3.66
CA CYS A 77 -2.88 32.06 -4.46
C CYS A 77 -2.11 30.97 -3.74
N VAL A 78 -2.27 29.73 -4.19
CA VAL A 78 -1.56 28.58 -3.63
C VAL A 78 -0.50 28.14 -4.62
N VAL A 79 0.70 27.81 -4.13
CA VAL A 79 1.72 27.19 -4.98
C VAL A 79 1.24 25.78 -5.32
N GLU A 80 1.14 25.48 -6.62
CA GLU A 80 0.82 24.12 -7.04
C GLU A 80 1.90 23.18 -6.52
N CYS A 81 1.50 22.16 -5.77
CA CYS A 81 2.45 21.19 -5.27
C CYS A 81 2.88 20.27 -6.42
N VAL A 82 4.16 20.32 -6.77
CA VAL A 82 4.75 19.45 -7.79
C VAL A 82 5.37 18.23 -7.09
N PRO A 83 4.85 17.01 -7.31
CA PRO A 83 5.42 15.79 -6.74
C PRO A 83 6.91 15.63 -7.08
N ASP A 84 7.75 15.39 -6.07
CA ASP A 84 9.17 15.08 -6.24
C ASP A 84 9.49 13.64 -5.88
N CYS A 85 9.55 12.83 -6.93
CA CYS A 85 9.96 11.44 -6.86
C CYS A 85 11.40 11.17 -7.26
N GLY A 86 12.17 12.18 -7.66
CA GLY A 86 13.59 12.09 -8.04
C GLY A 86 14.11 10.68 -8.34
N ALA A 87 14.89 10.13 -7.38
CA ALA A 87 15.45 8.77 -7.43
C ALA A 87 14.79 7.81 -6.43
N LYS A 88 13.53 8.04 -6.04
CA LYS A 88 12.79 7.19 -5.11
C LYS A 88 12.03 6.11 -5.87
N ASP A 89 12.18 4.86 -5.42
CA ASP A 89 11.36 3.72 -5.85
C ASP A 89 10.01 3.68 -5.10
N CYS A 90 9.98 4.25 -3.89
CA CYS A 90 8.87 4.20 -2.96
C CYS A 90 8.82 5.46 -2.06
N GLY A 91 7.70 5.71 -1.37
CA GLY A 91 7.61 6.71 -0.30
C GLY A 91 6.92 8.01 -0.71
N ASP A 92 6.90 9.02 0.15
CA ASP A 92 6.15 10.26 -0.10
C ASP A 92 6.77 11.11 -1.23
N ASP A 93 5.89 11.75 -2.02
CA ASP A 93 6.27 12.65 -3.10
C ASP A 93 6.36 14.14 -2.68
N GLY A 94 6.11 14.44 -1.41
CA GLY A 94 6.10 15.81 -0.87
C GLY A 94 4.80 16.58 -1.09
N CYS A 95 3.81 15.97 -1.76
CA CYS A 95 2.53 16.56 -2.13
C CYS A 95 1.33 15.76 -1.63
N SER A 96 1.50 15.02 -0.53
CA SER A 96 0.53 14.07 0.04
C SER A 96 0.23 12.87 -0.85
N GLY A 97 0.95 12.72 -1.98
CA GLY A 97 0.97 11.52 -2.79
C GLY A 97 2.17 10.63 -2.47
N SER A 98 2.39 9.62 -3.31
CA SER A 98 3.46 8.64 -3.12
C SER A 98 4.18 8.34 -4.43
N CYS A 99 5.50 8.25 -4.35
CA CYS A 99 6.37 7.74 -5.40
C CYS A 99 6.32 6.22 -5.36
N GLY A 100 5.71 5.59 -6.36
CA GLY A 100 5.79 4.13 -6.57
C GLY A 100 5.29 3.24 -5.43
N ASN A 101 5.54 1.93 -5.58
CA ASN A 101 5.23 0.91 -4.58
C ASN A 101 6.27 -0.22 -4.66
N CYS A 102 6.68 -0.73 -3.51
CA CYS A 102 7.59 -1.88 -3.48
C CYS A 102 6.88 -3.19 -3.84
N ALA A 103 7.66 -4.15 -4.32
CA ALA A 103 7.17 -5.49 -4.57
C ALA A 103 6.65 -6.13 -3.26
N THR A 104 5.76 -7.11 -3.39
CA THR A 104 5.22 -7.81 -2.22
C THR A 104 6.34 -8.42 -1.38
N GLY A 105 6.44 -8.00 -0.12
CA GLY A 105 7.45 -8.48 0.83
C GLY A 105 8.62 -7.52 1.08
N ASP A 106 8.82 -6.54 0.18
CA ASP A 106 9.83 -5.49 0.36
C ASP A 106 9.28 -4.32 1.18
N ASN A 107 10.18 -3.60 1.85
CA ASN A 107 9.83 -2.41 2.62
C ASN A 107 10.42 -1.17 1.97
N CYS A 108 9.69 -0.06 2.11
CA CYS A 108 10.23 1.23 1.72
C CYS A 108 11.14 1.77 2.82
N ASN A 109 12.44 1.89 2.54
CA ASN A 109 13.41 2.47 3.45
C ASN A 109 14.17 3.60 2.76
N ALA A 110 14.04 4.82 3.30
CA ALA A 110 14.69 6.02 2.75
C ALA A 110 14.45 6.24 1.24
N GLY A 111 13.26 5.87 0.74
CA GLY A 111 12.89 6.01 -0.67
C GLY A 111 13.33 4.87 -1.58
N VAL A 112 13.98 3.84 -1.03
CA VAL A 112 14.44 2.66 -1.77
C VAL A 112 13.63 1.44 -1.34
N CYS A 113 13.26 0.60 -2.29
CA CYS A 113 12.65 -0.68 -1.99
C CYS A 113 13.73 -1.68 -1.58
N GLU A 114 13.70 -2.08 -0.31
CA GLU A 114 14.65 -3.01 0.26
C GLU A 114 13.97 -4.31 0.63
N THR A 115 14.54 -5.42 0.17
CA THR A 115 14.18 -6.74 0.67
C THR A 115 14.68 -6.88 2.10
N PRO A 116 13.80 -7.16 3.08
CA PRO A 116 14.23 -7.32 4.46
C PRO A 116 15.26 -8.45 4.55
N ALA A 117 16.27 -8.27 5.40
CA ALA A 117 17.25 -9.30 5.66
C ALA A 117 16.55 -10.60 6.12
N PRO A 118 16.98 -11.78 5.64
CA PRO A 118 16.36 -13.03 6.02
C PRO A 118 16.48 -13.27 7.53
N VAL A 119 15.40 -13.80 8.11
CA VAL A 119 15.41 -14.27 9.49
C VAL A 119 16.21 -15.57 9.56
N THR A 120 17.15 -15.66 10.50
CA THR A 120 18.05 -16.82 10.66
C THR A 120 17.90 -17.43 12.04
N TYR A 121 18.21 -18.73 12.18
CA TYR A 121 18.07 -19.41 13.45
C TYR A 121 18.99 -18.79 14.50
N SER A 122 20.27 -18.66 14.19
CA SER A 122 21.29 -18.25 15.14
C SER A 122 21.08 -16.83 15.67
N LYS A 123 20.65 -15.92 14.79
CA LYS A 123 20.46 -14.50 15.13
C LYS A 123 19.11 -14.24 15.80
N ASP A 124 18.03 -14.78 15.25
CA ASP A 124 16.69 -14.30 15.55
C ASP A 124 15.87 -15.34 16.33
N VAL A 125 15.98 -16.63 15.99
CA VAL A 125 15.12 -17.69 16.56
C VAL A 125 15.69 -18.31 17.82
N GLN A 126 17.01 -18.54 17.87
CA GLN A 126 17.68 -19.14 19.02
C GLN A 126 17.43 -18.35 20.31
N PRO A 127 17.48 -17.00 20.34
CA PRO A 127 17.13 -16.24 21.55
C PRO A 127 15.67 -16.44 21.98
N VAL A 128 14.74 -16.57 21.02
CA VAL A 128 13.31 -16.83 21.31
C VAL A 128 13.15 -18.19 21.97
N PHE A 129 13.73 -19.24 21.39
CA PHE A 129 13.64 -20.59 21.96
C PHE A 129 14.39 -20.73 23.29
N ALA A 130 15.54 -20.09 23.44
CA ALA A 130 16.28 -20.06 24.70
C ALA A 130 15.48 -19.37 25.81
N GLY A 131 14.85 -18.24 25.53
CA GLY A 131 14.10 -17.45 26.51
C GLY A 131 12.74 -18.06 26.88
N LEU A 132 11.99 -18.57 25.89
CA LEU A 132 10.61 -19.01 26.08
C LEU A 132 10.45 -20.52 26.27
N CYS A 133 11.28 -21.33 25.63
CA CYS A 133 11.05 -22.76 25.50
C CYS A 133 12.05 -23.59 26.31
N ALA A 134 13.33 -23.23 26.28
CA ALA A 134 14.41 -24.02 26.86
C ALA A 134 14.28 -24.20 28.39
N ASN A 135 13.55 -23.35 29.11
CA ASN A 135 13.31 -23.56 30.54
C ASN A 135 12.59 -24.88 30.86
N CYS A 136 11.72 -25.35 29.97
CA CYS A 136 10.99 -26.62 30.10
C CYS A 136 11.41 -27.68 29.04
N HIS A 137 12.02 -27.27 27.93
CA HIS A 137 12.37 -28.11 26.76
C HIS A 137 13.89 -28.36 26.59
N LYS A 138 14.63 -28.66 27.69
CA LYS A 138 16.11 -28.76 27.74
C LYS A 138 16.71 -30.11 28.17
N GLY A 139 16.13 -31.25 27.75
CA GLY A 139 16.38 -32.58 28.31
C GLY A 139 17.83 -32.92 28.69
N SER A 140 18.08 -33.23 29.97
CA SER A 140 18.34 -34.59 30.49
C SER A 140 17.93 -34.73 31.97
N VAL A 141 16.79 -35.38 32.31
CA VAL A 141 16.42 -36.17 33.56
C VAL A 141 14.86 -36.31 33.71
N PRO A 142 14.28 -37.13 34.62
CA PRO A 142 13.70 -38.45 34.37
C PRO A 142 12.18 -38.46 34.62
N LYS A 143 11.45 -37.43 34.17
CA LYS A 143 9.98 -37.43 34.20
C LYS A 143 9.44 -37.07 32.82
N ALA A 144 9.34 -38.11 32.00
CA ALA A 144 8.54 -38.16 30.76
C ALA A 144 8.91 -37.16 29.65
N CYS A 145 10.15 -37.21 29.17
CA CYS A 145 10.44 -36.80 27.79
C CYS A 145 9.84 -37.83 26.81
N LYS A 146 8.54 -37.72 26.51
CA LYS A 146 7.91 -38.53 25.47
C LYS A 146 7.98 -37.81 24.12
N GLY A 147 9.12 -37.88 23.43
CA GLY A 147 9.27 -37.48 22.03
C GLY A 147 10.25 -36.32 21.76
N SER A 148 10.17 -35.74 20.55
CA SER A 148 10.98 -34.63 20.03
C SER A 148 10.86 -33.32 20.83
N THR A 149 10.03 -33.31 21.87
CA THR A 149 9.67 -32.18 22.72
C THR A 149 10.69 -31.88 23.82
N CYS A 150 11.90 -32.43 23.77
CA CYS A 150 12.91 -32.24 24.82
C CYS A 150 14.21 -31.57 24.38
N LEU A 151 14.32 -31.15 23.11
CA LEU A 151 15.50 -30.48 22.61
C LEU A 151 15.01 -29.37 21.68
N ILE A 152 15.25 -28.11 22.05
CA ILE A 152 15.09 -26.95 21.16
C ILE A 152 16.31 -26.02 21.28
N ASN A 153 17.43 -26.60 21.69
CA ASN A 153 18.64 -25.88 22.04
C ASN A 153 19.53 -25.62 20.82
N PHE A 154 19.35 -26.41 19.76
CA PHE A 154 20.14 -26.32 18.54
C PHE A 154 19.25 -26.29 17.31
N TYR A 155 19.77 -25.71 16.22
CA TYR A 155 19.12 -25.70 14.92
C TYR A 155 18.68 -27.10 14.50
N SER A 156 19.57 -28.10 14.64
CA SER A 156 19.28 -29.50 14.30
C SER A 156 18.09 -30.10 15.07
N ASP A 157 17.74 -29.56 16.23
CA ASP A 157 16.57 -30.04 16.97
C ASP A 157 15.26 -29.58 16.34
N THR A 158 15.25 -28.34 15.83
CA THR A 158 14.09 -27.73 15.18
C THR A 158 13.70 -28.46 13.89
N GLN A 159 14.68 -29.07 13.22
CA GLN A 159 14.51 -29.79 11.97
C GLN A 159 14.00 -31.23 12.15
N LYS A 160 14.03 -31.78 13.37
CA LYS A 160 13.54 -33.14 13.63
C LYS A 160 12.03 -33.24 13.37
N SER A 161 11.57 -34.39 12.89
CA SER A 161 10.14 -34.62 12.73
C SER A 161 9.42 -34.58 14.09
N SER A 162 8.32 -33.85 14.14
CA SER A 162 7.46 -33.79 15.33
C SER A 162 6.67 -35.08 15.49
N LYS A 163 6.69 -35.64 16.70
CA LYS A 163 5.82 -36.78 17.06
C LYS A 163 4.41 -36.34 17.45
N SER A 164 4.20 -35.06 17.72
CA SER A 164 2.93 -34.52 18.20
C SER A 164 2.15 -33.75 17.13
N CYS A 165 2.79 -33.40 16.02
CA CYS A 165 2.17 -32.77 14.87
C CYS A 165 2.53 -33.58 13.62
N GLY A 166 1.56 -34.31 13.08
CA GLY A 166 1.79 -35.18 11.91
C GLY A 166 2.30 -34.40 10.71
N GLY A 167 3.37 -34.91 10.07
CA GLY A 167 3.94 -34.33 8.86
C GLY A 167 4.71 -33.02 9.04
N LYS A 168 4.89 -32.56 10.29
CA LYS A 168 5.60 -31.31 10.60
C LYS A 168 6.92 -31.57 11.30
N ASN A 169 7.88 -30.67 11.15
CA ASN A 169 9.07 -30.66 11.99
C ASN A 169 8.78 -30.01 13.37
N VAL A 170 9.79 -29.98 14.25
CA VAL A 170 9.67 -29.41 15.60
C VAL A 170 9.41 -27.91 15.54
N ALA A 171 10.05 -27.17 14.64
CA ALA A 171 9.81 -25.73 14.45
C ALA A 171 8.34 -25.43 14.13
N GLU A 172 7.81 -26.05 13.07
CA GLU A 172 6.44 -25.84 12.60
C GLU A 172 5.40 -26.25 13.66
N CYS A 173 5.67 -27.35 14.36
CA CYS A 173 4.82 -27.79 15.46
C CYS A 173 4.86 -26.82 16.65
N SER A 174 6.03 -26.23 16.94
CA SER A 174 6.18 -25.24 18.00
C SER A 174 5.38 -23.98 17.68
N LEU A 175 5.47 -23.47 16.45
CA LEU A 175 4.69 -22.32 16.01
C LEU A 175 3.17 -22.57 16.10
N MET A 176 2.71 -23.74 15.66
CA MET A 176 1.30 -24.13 15.81
C MET A 176 0.85 -24.07 17.28
N ARG A 177 1.68 -24.58 18.20
CA ARG A 177 1.36 -24.62 19.63
C ARG A 177 1.41 -23.24 20.29
N MET A 178 2.29 -22.36 19.82
CA MET A 178 2.34 -20.96 20.24
C MET A 178 1.09 -20.21 19.79
N LYS A 179 0.71 -20.34 18.51
CA LYS A 179 -0.50 -19.71 17.95
C LYS A 179 -1.80 -20.18 18.61
N SER A 180 -1.89 -21.46 18.97
CA SER A 180 -3.05 -21.99 19.69
C SER A 180 -3.05 -21.65 21.19
N GLY A 181 -1.98 -21.03 21.70
CA GLY A 181 -1.81 -20.76 23.12
C GLY A 181 -1.63 -22.01 23.98
N SER A 182 -1.45 -23.19 23.37
CA SER A 182 -1.19 -24.45 24.08
C SER A 182 0.22 -24.52 24.66
N MET A 183 1.15 -23.74 24.11
CA MET A 183 2.50 -23.53 24.65
C MET A 183 2.85 -22.03 24.61
N PRO A 184 3.38 -21.45 25.69
CA PRO A 184 3.61 -22.08 27.00
C PRO A 184 2.29 -22.42 27.73
N PRO A 185 2.28 -23.47 28.56
CA PRO A 185 1.13 -23.78 29.39
C PRO A 185 0.97 -22.73 30.49
N GLY A 186 -0.27 -22.51 30.93
CA GLY A 186 -0.58 -21.52 31.97
C GLY A 186 -0.82 -20.11 31.42
N PRO A 187 -0.76 -19.08 32.30
CA PRO A 187 -1.15 -17.71 31.97
C PRO A 187 -0.12 -16.98 31.09
N GLY A 188 1.14 -17.40 31.11
CA GLY A 188 2.19 -16.85 30.26
C GLY A 188 2.06 -17.38 28.83
N LYS A 189 1.50 -16.56 27.93
CA LYS A 189 1.46 -16.88 26.49
C LYS A 189 2.72 -16.39 25.80
N ALA A 190 3.05 -17.01 24.67
CA ALA A 190 4.11 -16.52 23.81
C ALA A 190 3.75 -15.09 23.36
N PRO A 191 4.68 -14.12 23.47
CA PRO A 191 4.43 -12.78 22.96
C PRO A 191 4.29 -12.83 21.44
N GLN A 192 3.46 -11.94 20.88
CA GLN A 192 3.21 -11.91 19.44
C GLN A 192 4.50 -11.71 18.63
N SER A 193 5.42 -10.87 19.13
CA SER A 193 6.74 -10.67 18.50
C SER A 193 7.56 -11.95 18.34
N ALA A 194 7.46 -12.89 19.29
CA ALA A 194 8.13 -14.18 19.18
C ALA A 194 7.45 -15.10 18.15
N ILE A 195 6.11 -15.05 18.07
CA ILE A 195 5.34 -15.78 17.05
C ILE A 195 5.72 -15.29 15.65
N ASP A 196 5.85 -13.96 15.49
CA ASP A 196 6.17 -13.34 14.21
C ASP A 196 7.59 -13.69 13.74
N ILE A 197 8.58 -13.67 14.63
CA ILE A 197 9.95 -14.10 14.31
C ILE A 197 9.99 -15.55 13.82
N ILE A 198 9.34 -16.47 14.56
CA ILE A 198 9.37 -17.90 14.21
C ILE A 198 8.57 -18.16 12.92
N GLN A 199 7.46 -17.46 12.70
CA GLN A 199 6.69 -17.54 11.47
C GLN A 199 7.51 -17.07 10.27
N ALA A 200 8.12 -15.88 10.36
CA ALA A 200 8.95 -15.33 9.29
C ALA A 200 10.14 -16.25 8.96
N TRP A 201 10.76 -16.86 9.97
CA TRP A 201 11.83 -17.83 9.75
C TRP A 201 11.35 -19.11 9.06
N ILE A 202 10.18 -19.65 9.43
CA ILE A 202 9.61 -20.84 8.78
C ILE A 202 9.23 -20.54 7.33
N ASP A 203 8.60 -19.39 7.07
CA ASP A 203 8.22 -18.97 5.72
C ASP A 203 9.45 -18.66 4.86
N GLY A 204 10.54 -18.18 5.48
CA GLY A 204 11.85 -17.95 4.87
C GLY A 204 12.69 -19.21 4.65
N GLY A 205 12.14 -20.41 4.88
CA GLY A 205 12.82 -21.68 4.59
C GLY A 205 13.73 -22.20 5.70
N GLN A 206 13.58 -21.71 6.93
CA GLN A 206 14.29 -22.18 8.12
C GLN A 206 15.81 -22.15 8.00
N LEU A 207 16.35 -20.98 7.66
CA LEU A 207 17.79 -20.72 7.51
C LEU A 207 18.52 -20.78 8.86
N GLU A 208 19.72 -21.37 8.93
CA GLU A 208 20.51 -21.49 10.17
C GLU A 208 21.14 -20.15 10.63
#